data_AF-A0A3Q1F016-F1
#
_entry.id   AF-A0A3Q1F016-F1
#
_cell.length_a   1.000
_cell.length_b   1.000
_cell.length_c   1.000
_cell.angle_alpha   90.00
_cell.angle_beta   90.00
_cell.angle_gamma   90.00
#
_symmetry.space_group_name_H-M   'P 1'
#
loop_
_entity.id
_entity.type
_entity.pdbx_description
1 polymer ?
#
loop_
_entity_poly.entity_id
_entity_poly.type
_entity_poly.pdbx_seq_one_letter_code
_entity_poly.pdbx_strand_id
1 'polypeptide(L)'
;LDPSYVYVWWDKEELESSKHPAYKGRTSLLLNKLEFGDVSLKISKVKPSDKGKYRCFIPTLGRGSTVELVVGIDPITVISLAGLDRSSSSVVLQCKSAGWYPEPEVLWLDGKGNHLSAGPTETVRGADELYTVSSRVTVEKKHSNKFTCRVQQKNIKQTREALIHVTGPVQ
;
A
#
# COMPACT_ATOMS: atom_id res chain seq x y z
N LEU A 1 -6.75 -8.86 -21.77
CA LEU A 1 -5.52 -9.68 -21.85
C LEU A 1 -5.77 -10.72 -22.92
N ASP A 2 -4.84 -10.87 -23.87
CA ASP A 2 -4.90 -11.89 -24.90
C ASP A 2 -3.52 -12.57 -25.02
N PRO A 3 -3.38 -13.88 -24.73
CA PRO A 3 -4.40 -14.76 -24.15
C PRO A 3 -4.82 -14.29 -22.74
N SER A 4 -6.03 -14.65 -22.30
CA SER A 4 -6.57 -14.17 -21.02
C SER A 4 -6.14 -15.01 -19.80
N TYR A 5 -5.46 -16.14 -20.03
CA TYR A 5 -5.12 -17.08 -18.97
C TYR A 5 -3.91 -16.63 -18.15
N VAL A 6 -4.08 -16.62 -16.84
CA VAL A 6 -3.03 -16.37 -15.85
C VAL A 6 -2.26 -17.66 -15.55
N TYR A 7 -2.98 -18.77 -15.56
CA TYR A 7 -2.48 -20.12 -15.31
C TYR A 7 -3.42 -21.13 -15.99
N VAL A 8 -2.87 -22.20 -16.56
CA VAL A 8 -3.64 -23.30 -17.17
C VAL A 8 -2.96 -24.62 -16.82
N TRP A 9 -3.75 -25.55 -16.29
CA TRP A 9 -3.35 -26.93 -16.06
C TRP A 9 -4.29 -27.84 -16.84
N TRP A 10 -3.73 -28.69 -17.69
CA TRP A 10 -4.47 -29.60 -18.55
C TRP A 10 -3.65 -30.86 -18.77
N ASP A 11 -4.31 -32.01 -18.85
CA ASP A 11 -3.66 -33.30 -19.10
C ASP A 11 -2.42 -33.59 -18.24
N LYS A 12 -2.53 -33.29 -16.93
CA LYS A 12 -1.47 -33.48 -15.92
C LYS A 12 -0.21 -32.63 -16.13
N GLU A 13 -0.28 -31.61 -16.99
CA GLU A 13 0.81 -30.68 -17.22
C GLU A 13 0.35 -29.23 -17.17
N GLU A 14 1.33 -28.35 -17.00
CA GLU A 14 1.14 -26.90 -17.02
C GLU A 14 1.37 -26.35 -18.42
N LEU A 15 0.35 -25.71 -18.99
CA LEU A 15 0.41 -25.20 -20.36
C LEU A 15 0.96 -23.77 -20.40
N GLU A 16 2.28 -23.63 -20.37
CA GLU A 16 2.98 -22.34 -20.45
C GLU A 16 2.68 -21.56 -21.73
N SER A 17 2.47 -22.23 -22.86
CA SER A 17 2.15 -21.58 -24.14
C SER A 17 0.83 -20.80 -24.09
N SER A 18 -0.14 -21.29 -23.32
CA SER A 18 -1.49 -20.71 -23.18
C SER A 18 -1.57 -19.54 -22.20
N LYS A 19 -0.52 -19.31 -21.40
CA LYS A 19 -0.49 -18.19 -20.44
C LYS A 19 -0.24 -16.86 -21.13
N HIS A 20 -0.85 -15.81 -20.60
CA HIS A 20 -0.52 -14.45 -20.97
C HIS A 20 0.96 -14.17 -20.64
N PRO A 21 1.72 -13.50 -21.52
CA PRO A 21 3.16 -13.26 -21.34
C PRO A 21 3.54 -12.65 -19.98
N ALA A 22 2.68 -11.80 -19.40
CA ALA A 22 2.92 -11.18 -18.10
C ALA A 22 2.98 -12.15 -16.90
N TYR A 23 2.48 -13.39 -17.04
CA TYR A 23 2.39 -14.38 -15.97
C TYR A 23 3.29 -15.60 -16.17
N LYS A 24 3.89 -15.76 -17.37
CA LYS A 24 4.83 -16.86 -17.66
C LYS A 24 5.98 -16.87 -16.65
N GLY A 25 6.28 -18.05 -16.09
CA GLY A 25 7.33 -18.23 -15.07
C GLY A 25 7.07 -17.52 -13.72
N ARG A 26 5.89 -16.95 -13.50
CA ARG A 26 5.51 -16.28 -12.24
C ARG A 26 4.40 -17.02 -11.50
N THR A 27 3.67 -17.90 -12.16
CA THR A 27 2.49 -18.56 -11.62
C THR A 27 2.73 -20.03 -11.35
N SER A 28 2.24 -20.54 -10.22
CA SER A 28 2.32 -21.97 -9.88
C SER A 28 1.20 -22.40 -8.93
N LEU A 29 0.84 -23.69 -9.01
CA LEU A 29 0.00 -24.35 -8.02
C LEU A 29 0.86 -25.13 -7.01
N LEU A 30 0.34 -25.29 -5.79
CA LEU A 30 0.89 -26.22 -4.82
C LEU A 30 0.33 -27.61 -5.10
N LEU A 31 1.05 -28.42 -5.89
CA LEU A 31 0.54 -29.71 -6.37
C LEU A 31 0.17 -30.68 -5.24
N ASN A 32 0.92 -30.68 -4.14
CA ASN A 32 0.64 -31.47 -2.95
C ASN A 32 -0.66 -31.07 -2.23
N LYS A 33 -1.20 -29.88 -2.52
CA LYS A 33 -2.46 -29.40 -1.95
C LYS A 33 -3.67 -29.67 -2.84
N LEU A 34 -3.46 -29.95 -4.13
CA LEU A 34 -4.51 -30.31 -5.07
C LEU A 34 -5.26 -31.58 -4.66
N GLU A 35 -4.54 -32.56 -4.08
CA GLU A 35 -5.13 -33.81 -3.57
C GLU A 35 -6.17 -33.56 -2.47
N PHE A 36 -6.03 -32.44 -1.74
CA PHE A 36 -6.96 -32.00 -0.70
C PHE A 36 -7.98 -30.97 -1.21
N GLY A 37 -8.05 -30.75 -2.53
CA GLY A 37 -8.98 -29.83 -3.16
C GLY A 37 -8.57 -28.34 -3.10
N ASP A 38 -7.36 -28.03 -2.64
CA ASP A 38 -6.85 -26.66 -2.62
C ASP A 38 -6.16 -26.34 -3.96
N VAL A 39 -6.85 -25.53 -4.75
CA VAL A 39 -6.46 -25.04 -6.07
C VAL A 39 -5.90 -23.60 -6.01
N SER A 40 -5.35 -23.19 -4.88
CA SER A 40 -4.81 -21.83 -4.71
C SER A 40 -3.65 -21.56 -5.65
N LEU A 41 -3.75 -20.46 -6.40
CA LEU A 41 -2.73 -19.99 -7.32
C LEU A 41 -1.74 -19.07 -6.61
N LYS A 42 -0.44 -19.35 -6.74
CA LYS A 42 0.63 -18.45 -6.34
C LYS A 42 1.07 -17.61 -7.52
N ILE A 43 1.18 -16.29 -7.33
CA ILE A 43 1.82 -15.36 -8.25
C ILE A 43 3.08 -14.80 -7.58
N SER A 44 4.25 -14.97 -8.22
CA SER A 44 5.55 -14.54 -7.71
C SER A 44 5.97 -13.19 -8.29
N LYS A 45 6.76 -12.43 -7.52
CA LYS A 45 7.25 -11.08 -7.89
C LYS A 45 6.09 -10.16 -8.31
N VAL A 46 5.08 -10.02 -7.44
CA VAL A 46 3.83 -9.28 -7.69
C VAL A 46 4.12 -7.83 -8.08
N LYS A 47 3.35 -7.31 -9.04
CA LYS A 47 3.43 -5.94 -9.58
C LYS A 47 2.08 -5.23 -9.42
N PRO A 48 2.05 -3.88 -9.37
CA PRO A 48 0.81 -3.12 -9.37
C PRO A 48 -0.18 -3.53 -10.47
N SER A 49 0.33 -3.86 -11.67
CA SER A 49 -0.46 -4.31 -12.82
C SER A 49 -1.18 -5.65 -12.62
N ASP A 50 -0.79 -6.45 -11.63
CA ASP A 50 -1.47 -7.72 -11.33
C ASP A 50 -2.78 -7.47 -10.55
N LYS A 51 -3.04 -6.24 -10.05
CA LYS A 51 -4.30 -5.90 -9.40
C LYS A 51 -5.48 -6.18 -10.33
N GLY A 52 -6.51 -6.87 -9.82
CA GLY A 52 -7.74 -7.06 -10.57
C GLY A 52 -8.57 -8.24 -10.10
N LYS A 53 -9.65 -8.50 -10.84
CA LYS A 53 -10.51 -9.67 -10.62
C LYS A 53 -10.00 -10.86 -11.43
N TYR A 54 -9.83 -11.98 -10.75
CA TYR A 54 -9.38 -13.25 -11.29
C TYR A 54 -10.53 -14.24 -11.21
N ARG A 55 -10.68 -15.06 -12.25
CA ARG A 55 -11.65 -16.15 -12.27
C ARG A 55 -10.91 -17.48 -12.25
N CYS A 56 -11.20 -18.28 -11.23
CA CYS A 56 -10.85 -19.70 -11.21
C CYS A 56 -12.00 -20.51 -11.81
N PHE A 57 -11.68 -21.49 -12.64
CA PHE A 57 -12.67 -22.38 -13.24
C PHE A 57 -12.12 -23.79 -13.38
N ILE A 58 -12.87 -24.78 -12.90
CA ILE A 58 -12.54 -26.20 -12.94
C ILE A 58 -13.59 -26.89 -13.84
N PRO A 59 -13.28 -27.16 -15.12
CA PRO A 59 -14.24 -27.68 -16.09
C PRO A 59 -14.88 -29.00 -15.67
N THR A 60 -14.11 -29.93 -15.12
CA THR A 60 -14.57 -31.26 -14.70
C THR A 60 -15.62 -31.22 -13.59
N LEU A 61 -15.64 -30.16 -12.79
CA LEU A 61 -16.61 -29.94 -11.73
C LEU A 61 -17.72 -28.96 -12.12
N GLY A 62 -17.63 -28.34 -13.31
CA GLY A 62 -18.52 -27.24 -13.72
C GLY A 62 -18.51 -26.05 -12.75
N ARG A 63 -17.44 -25.89 -11.96
CA ARG A 63 -17.38 -24.93 -10.85
C ARG A 63 -16.41 -23.80 -11.15
N GLY A 64 -16.81 -22.59 -10.81
CA GLY A 64 -15.94 -21.41 -10.87
C GLY A 64 -16.13 -20.52 -9.66
N SER A 65 -15.09 -19.74 -9.36
CA SER A 65 -15.09 -18.72 -8.33
C SER A 65 -14.33 -17.50 -8.81
N THR A 66 -14.66 -16.33 -8.27
CA THR A 66 -13.97 -15.07 -8.57
C THR A 66 -13.28 -14.57 -7.31
N VAL A 67 -12.04 -14.13 -7.46
CA VAL A 67 -11.24 -13.53 -6.39
C VAL A 67 -10.76 -12.16 -6.86
N GLU A 68 -10.75 -11.18 -5.98
CA GLU A 68 -10.17 -9.87 -6.26
C GLU A 68 -8.78 -9.79 -5.62
N LEU A 69 -7.74 -9.63 -6.45
CA LEU A 69 -6.37 -9.43 -6.00
C LEU A 69 -6.14 -7.94 -5.78
N VAL A 70 -5.89 -7.57 -4.52
CA VAL A 70 -5.37 -6.27 -4.14
C VAL A 70 -3.85 -6.36 -4.01
N VAL A 71 -3.14 -5.37 -4.56
CA VAL A 71 -1.68 -5.30 -4.50
C VAL A 71 -1.28 -4.15 -3.59
N GLY A 72 -0.42 -4.45 -2.63
CA GLY A 72 0.24 -3.49 -1.76
C GLY A 72 1.75 -3.58 -1.90
N ILE A 73 2.45 -2.46 -1.76
CA ILE A 73 3.91 -2.42 -1.61
C ILE A 73 4.20 -2.07 -0.17
N ASP A 74 5.31 -2.56 0.39
CA ASP A 74 5.77 -2.12 1.71
C ASP A 74 6.63 -0.84 1.57
N PRO A 75 6.10 0.36 1.87
CA PRO A 75 6.80 1.60 1.66
C PRO A 75 7.69 1.93 2.86
N ILE A 76 8.85 2.51 2.57
CA ILE A 76 9.68 3.15 3.57
C ILE A 76 9.12 4.55 3.82
N THR A 77 8.81 4.86 5.08
CA THR A 77 8.29 6.18 5.49
C THR A 77 9.37 6.98 6.21
N VAL A 78 9.62 8.20 5.76
CA VAL A 78 10.54 9.16 6.41
C VAL A 78 9.72 10.37 6.84
N ILE A 79 10.04 11.00 7.97
CA ILE A 79 9.48 12.31 8.36
C ILE A 79 10.62 13.30 8.53
N SER A 80 10.41 14.52 8.04
CA SER A 80 11.39 15.61 8.13
C SER A 80 10.73 16.90 8.61
N LEU A 81 11.36 17.59 9.56
CA LEU A 81 10.97 18.94 9.98
C LEU A 81 11.12 19.93 8.81
N ALA A 82 10.06 20.69 8.47
CA ALA A 82 10.11 21.65 7.37
C ALA A 82 10.28 23.12 7.78
N GLY A 83 10.04 23.48 9.04
CA GLY A 83 10.26 24.86 9.48
C GLY A 83 10.04 25.06 10.97
N LEU A 84 11.05 25.59 11.65
CA LEU A 84 10.94 26.08 13.02
C LEU A 84 11.00 27.61 12.98
N ASP A 85 9.86 28.28 12.94
CA ASP A 85 9.84 29.70 13.27
C ASP A 85 9.96 29.84 14.80
N ARG A 86 11.13 30.32 15.22
CA ARG A 86 11.47 30.48 16.64
C ARG A 86 10.73 31.67 17.25
N SER A 87 10.22 32.60 16.44
CA SER A 87 9.58 33.84 16.89
C SER A 87 8.07 33.72 17.10
N SER A 88 7.40 32.79 16.45
CA SER A 88 5.95 32.56 16.58
C SER A 88 5.61 31.53 17.66
N SER A 89 4.40 31.61 18.24
CA SER A 89 3.88 30.62 19.19
C SER A 89 3.47 29.30 18.52
N SER A 90 3.58 29.22 17.19
CA SER A 90 3.23 28.07 16.36
C SER A 90 4.45 27.49 15.64
N VAL A 91 4.34 26.25 15.18
CA VAL A 91 5.35 25.54 14.38
C VAL A 91 4.65 24.85 13.21
N VAL A 92 5.29 24.84 12.03
CA VAL A 92 4.81 24.11 10.86
C VAL A 92 5.57 22.80 10.74
N LEU A 93 4.85 21.69 10.82
CA LEU A 93 5.38 20.35 10.64
C LEU A 93 5.09 19.90 9.20
N GLN A 94 6.01 19.15 8.59
CA GLN A 94 5.80 18.50 7.30
C GLN A 94 6.05 17.00 7.44
N CYS A 95 5.26 16.22 6.74
CA CYS A 95 5.41 14.79 6.62
C CYS A 95 5.49 14.45 5.14
N LYS A 96 6.52 13.73 4.71
CA LYS A 96 6.71 13.33 3.31
C LYS A 96 7.04 11.85 3.22
N SER A 97 6.18 11.05 2.59
CA SER A 97 6.36 9.60 2.46
C SER A 97 6.25 9.16 1.00
N ALA A 98 7.00 8.13 0.60
CA ALA A 98 7.12 7.70 -0.79
C ALA A 98 7.07 6.17 -0.91
N GLY A 99 6.81 5.68 -2.13
CA GLY A 99 6.81 4.24 -2.44
C GLY A 99 5.46 3.55 -2.19
N TRP A 100 4.36 4.30 -2.13
CA TRP A 100 3.04 3.75 -1.82
C TRP A 100 2.33 3.23 -3.06
N TYR A 101 1.69 2.08 -2.97
CA TYR A 101 0.67 1.66 -3.93
C TYR A 101 -0.36 0.78 -3.21
N PRO A 102 -1.67 1.04 -3.35
CA PRO A 102 -2.29 2.20 -4.04
C PRO A 102 -2.09 3.54 -3.29
N GLU A 103 -2.75 4.62 -3.74
CA GLU A 103 -2.69 5.93 -3.09
C GLU A 103 -3.04 5.85 -1.57
N PRO A 104 -2.20 6.41 -0.68
CA PRO A 104 -2.45 6.40 0.76
C PRO A 104 -3.16 7.67 1.26
N GLU A 105 -3.72 7.59 2.46
CA GLU A 105 -4.24 8.74 3.21
C GLU A 105 -3.21 9.20 4.25
N VAL A 106 -3.04 10.52 4.40
CA VAL A 106 -2.17 11.12 5.44
C VAL A 106 -3.02 11.79 6.51
N LEU A 107 -2.74 11.45 7.77
CA LEU A 107 -3.44 11.96 8.95
C LEU A 107 -2.42 12.54 9.94
N TRP A 108 -2.82 13.62 10.60
CA TRP A 108 -2.06 14.20 11.71
C TRP A 108 -2.78 13.95 13.02
N LEU A 109 -2.02 13.51 14.02
CA LEU A 109 -2.53 13.23 15.36
C LEU A 109 -1.74 14.02 16.41
N ASP A 110 -2.43 14.49 17.44
CA ASP A 110 -1.77 15.00 18.65
C ASP A 110 -1.21 13.87 19.53
N GLY A 111 -0.53 14.23 20.62
CA GLY A 111 0.05 13.27 21.55
C GLY A 111 -0.96 12.42 22.34
N LYS A 112 -2.27 12.72 22.23
CA LYS A 112 -3.38 11.92 22.79
C LYS A 112 -4.05 11.04 21.73
N GLY A 113 -3.65 11.16 20.46
CA GLY A 113 -4.23 10.44 19.33
C GLY A 113 -5.44 11.13 18.69
N ASN A 114 -5.73 12.39 19.01
CA ASN A 114 -6.82 13.14 18.37
C ASN A 114 -6.39 13.67 17.00
N HIS A 115 -7.34 13.70 16.07
CA HIS A 115 -7.10 14.24 14.73
C HIS A 115 -6.87 15.75 14.75
N LEU A 116 -5.82 16.17 14.02
CA LEU A 116 -5.52 17.57 13.78
C LEU A 116 -6.02 18.00 12.40
N SER A 117 -6.52 19.24 12.32
CA SER A 117 -6.84 19.86 11.04
C SER A 117 -5.55 20.27 10.34
N ALA A 118 -5.27 19.66 9.19
CA ALA A 118 -4.08 19.90 8.39
C ALA A 118 -4.45 20.51 7.03
N GLY A 119 -3.46 21.08 6.35
CA GLY A 119 -3.64 21.53 4.96
C GLY A 119 -3.90 20.36 4.00
N PRO A 120 -4.24 20.64 2.74
CA PRO A 120 -4.41 19.61 1.73
C PRO A 120 -3.11 18.77 1.59
N THR A 121 -3.28 17.47 1.39
CA THR A 121 -2.14 16.60 1.09
C THR A 121 -1.78 16.74 -0.37
N GLU A 122 -0.51 17.02 -0.64
CA GLU A 122 0.07 16.98 -1.97
C GLU A 122 0.38 15.52 -2.31
N THR A 123 -0.20 15.01 -3.40
CA THR A 123 0.06 13.66 -3.89
C THR A 123 0.65 13.72 -5.28
N VAL A 124 1.78 13.03 -5.50
CA VAL A 124 2.43 12.89 -6.79
C VAL A 124 2.57 11.42 -7.13
N ARG A 125 2.21 11.04 -8.37
CA ARG A 125 2.41 9.70 -8.91
C ARG A 125 3.66 9.68 -9.79
N GLY A 126 4.63 8.85 -9.42
CA GLY A 126 5.89 8.69 -10.15
C GLY A 126 5.73 7.86 -11.42
N ALA A 127 6.76 7.87 -12.27
CA ALA A 127 6.84 7.03 -13.47
C ALA A 127 6.96 5.52 -13.14
N ASP A 128 7.30 5.19 -11.90
CA ASP A 128 7.28 3.85 -11.32
C ASP A 128 5.87 3.40 -10.86
N GLU A 129 4.85 4.23 -11.12
CA GLU A 129 3.45 4.06 -10.72
C GLU A 129 3.20 4.17 -9.20
N LEU A 130 4.22 4.56 -8.43
CA LEU A 130 4.16 4.70 -6.97
C LEU A 130 3.78 6.13 -6.55
N TYR A 131 3.13 6.24 -5.41
CA TYR A 131 2.68 7.50 -4.84
C TYR A 131 3.69 8.05 -3.83
N THR A 132 3.94 9.36 -3.94
CA THR A 132 4.62 10.19 -2.94
C THR A 132 3.63 11.20 -2.39
N VAL A 133 3.51 11.27 -1.07
CA VAL A 133 2.60 12.17 -0.38
C VAL A 133 3.36 13.15 0.50
N SER A 134 2.88 14.39 0.57
CA SER A 134 3.43 15.47 1.39
C SER A 134 2.28 16.23 2.06
N SER A 135 2.32 16.35 3.38
CA SER A 135 1.30 17.07 4.14
C SER A 135 1.94 18.00 5.17
N ARG A 136 1.29 19.13 5.43
CA ARG A 136 1.74 20.15 6.39
C ARG A 136 0.65 20.46 7.41
N VAL A 137 1.05 20.64 8.67
CA VAL A 137 0.15 21.05 9.76
C VAL A 137 0.79 22.17 10.58
N THR A 138 -0.02 23.11 11.03
CA THR A 138 0.41 24.18 11.95
C THR A 138 -0.08 23.82 13.36
N VAL A 139 0.83 23.80 14.34
CA VAL A 139 0.53 23.41 15.72
C VAL A 139 1.05 24.46 16.70
N GLU A 140 0.38 24.60 17.85
CA GLU A 140 0.82 25.49 18.92
C GLU A 140 1.82 24.82 19.86
N LYS A 141 2.80 25.59 20.35
CA LYS A 141 3.85 25.09 21.27
C LYS A 141 3.34 24.72 22.68
N LYS A 142 2.08 25.06 23.03
CA LYS A 142 1.60 25.10 24.44
C LYS A 142 0.85 23.85 24.93
N HIS A 143 0.35 22.98 24.06
CA HIS A 143 -0.65 21.96 24.44
C HIS A 143 -0.22 20.50 24.23
N SER A 144 0.74 20.22 23.34
CA SER A 144 1.31 18.89 23.14
C SER A 144 2.73 19.03 22.58
N ASN A 145 3.67 18.29 23.15
CA ASN A 145 5.04 18.23 22.65
C ASN A 145 5.22 17.08 21.66
N LYS A 146 4.17 16.28 21.40
CA LYS A 146 4.22 15.10 20.54
C LYS A 146 3.16 15.22 19.45
N PHE A 147 3.57 14.93 18.22
CA PHE A 147 2.68 14.86 17.08
C PHE A 147 3.05 13.63 16.24
N THR A 148 2.04 13.02 15.63
CA THR A 148 2.23 11.85 14.78
C THR A 148 1.68 12.15 13.41
N CYS A 149 2.47 11.88 12.37
CA CYS A 149 1.93 11.73 11.03
C CYS A 149 1.72 10.24 10.78
N ARG A 150 0.49 9.88 10.44
CA ARG A 150 0.08 8.52 10.08
C ARG A 150 -0.23 8.49 8.58
N VAL A 151 0.45 7.62 7.86
CA VAL A 151 0.16 7.33 6.45
C VAL A 151 -0.45 5.93 6.37
N GLN A 152 -1.66 5.80 5.81
CA GLN A 152 -2.43 4.56 5.86
C GLN A 152 -3.15 4.22 4.55
N GLN A 153 -3.34 2.92 4.30
CA GLN A 153 -4.12 2.38 3.19
C GLN A 153 -5.17 1.42 3.75
N LYS A 154 -6.41 1.94 3.92
CA LYS A 154 -7.52 1.20 4.54
C LYS A 154 -7.86 -0.11 3.82
N ASN A 155 -7.75 -0.11 2.49
CA ASN A 155 -8.09 -1.24 1.62
C ASN A 155 -7.15 -2.45 1.79
N ILE A 156 -5.90 -2.22 2.22
CA ILE A 156 -4.93 -3.30 2.48
C ILE A 156 -4.47 -3.35 3.94
N LYS A 157 -5.13 -2.59 4.83
CA LYS A 157 -4.86 -2.53 6.28
C LYS A 157 -3.40 -2.23 6.61
N GLN A 158 -2.76 -1.38 5.82
CA GLN A 158 -1.37 -1.00 5.98
C GLN A 158 -1.26 0.39 6.57
N THR A 159 -0.37 0.55 7.56
CA THR A 159 -0.14 1.83 8.25
C THR A 159 1.33 2.01 8.55
N ARG A 160 1.81 3.25 8.38
CA ARG A 160 3.13 3.71 8.83
C ARG A 160 2.95 5.00 9.60
N GLU A 161 3.67 5.12 10.71
CA GLU A 161 3.63 6.30 11.55
C GLU A 161 5.05 6.82 11.73
N ALA A 162 5.19 8.12 11.83
CA ALA A 162 6.36 8.66 12.48
C ALA A 162 6.01 9.84 13.38
N LEU A 163 6.84 9.95 14.41
CA LEU A 163 6.60 10.73 15.61
C LEU A 163 7.56 11.91 15.63
N ILE A 164 7.05 13.07 16.00
CA ILE A 164 7.85 14.28 16.11
C ILE A 164 7.62 14.94 17.45
N HIS A 165 8.73 15.32 18.07
CA HIS A 165 8.74 16.02 19.33
C HIS A 165 9.08 17.48 19.11
N VAL A 166 8.18 18.38 19.50
CA VAL A 166 8.42 19.83 19.48
C VAL A 166 8.72 20.26 20.90
N THR A 167 9.95 20.68 21.17
CA THR A 167 10.34 21.26 22.45
C THR A 167 10.09 22.76 22.45
N GLY A 168 9.35 23.27 23.44
CA GLY A 168 9.28 24.70 23.74
C GLY A 168 10.60 25.20 24.35
N PRO A 169 10.84 26.52 24.40
CA PRO A 169 11.94 27.06 25.20
C PRO A 169 11.77 26.60 26.66
N VAL A 170 12.84 26.04 27.22
CA VAL A 170 12.94 25.76 28.66
C VAL A 170 12.90 27.13 29.35
N GLN A 171 11.90 27.33 30.19
CA GLN A 171 11.74 28.55 30.98
C GLN A 171 12.61 28.47 32.24
#